data_AF-A0A3S0KYC3-F1
#
_entry.id   AF-A0A3S0KYC3-F1
#
_cell.length_a   1.000
_cell.length_b   1.000
_cell.length_c   1.000
_cell.angle_alpha   90.00
_cell.angle_beta   90.00
_cell.angle_gamma   90.00
#
_symmetry.space_group_name_H-M   'P 1'
#
loop_
_entity.id
_entity.type
_entity.pdbx_description
1 polymer ?
#
loop_
_entity_poly.entity_id
_entity_poly.type
_entity_poly.pdbx_seq_one_letter_code
_entity_poly.pdbx_strand_id
1 'polypeptide(L)'
;MARYIQTLLNSLLPIVTASAFAGAALALTPLDYQTESHIFDALEKAHGLISADRYNEAKPLLESAARHDPSRYSGTLHENLAMIYRELGYPEKGILHAKIAQSYGGSPGTFYTMGLCYSDMGEFKKAEDAFQRFIIESPDQQFRQQAADIIRDLQDDSHKVKAGQSKKRDYFDDIVENKEAQKWKQGLLPLKLYIDSGKGVKNYRPSYRRLILEALDAWCSASGNKLSYKLVNDKAQADVVVEWVGQAISTVQKDRKRDAAGLTTCDTDDKQMISHALIQIETYDFDHSAQAADSKIKSACLHEIGHAIGVGHSPYVKDIMYFKLTPRQLFSLSPRDRATAARLYQDYPVVTLVTGTSSLPPECFAQPTLPPGALRYPPIPPSFFAQPPLPPKKDSSDSASDVSTSSSHSSNASLFAQPTAPKTSGTTRLPSVLFAQPSLPPPKSSIGGKQNRSVPKANKTVNRLESPANLFATPSLPPRQK
;
A
#
# COMPACT_ATOMS: atom_id res chain seq x y z
N MET A 1 21.37 16.31 -6.88
CA MET A 1 19.92 16.35 -6.55
C MET A 1 19.39 17.78 -6.45
N ALA A 2 19.73 18.61 -5.45
CA ALA A 2 19.16 19.97 -5.33
C ALA A 2 19.26 20.85 -6.60
N ARG A 3 20.44 20.93 -7.24
CA ARG A 3 20.60 21.67 -8.52
C ARG A 3 19.71 21.15 -9.67
N TYR A 4 19.37 19.85 -9.70
CA TYR A 4 18.50 19.25 -10.72
C TYR A 4 17.04 19.70 -10.56
N ILE A 5 16.56 19.74 -9.31
CA ILE A 5 15.23 20.26 -8.96
C ILE A 5 15.13 21.75 -9.32
N GLN A 6 16.20 22.52 -9.10
CA GLN A 6 16.24 23.93 -9.48
C GLN A 6 16.14 24.14 -11.01
N THR A 7 16.82 23.32 -11.81
CA THR A 7 16.71 23.40 -13.29
C THR A 7 15.29 23.10 -13.76
N LEU A 8 14.65 22.06 -13.23
CA LEU A 8 13.27 21.67 -13.58
C LEU A 8 12.23 22.71 -13.17
N LEU A 9 12.43 23.41 -12.05
CA LEU A 9 11.56 24.52 -11.63
C LEU A 9 11.73 25.76 -12.53
N ASN A 10 12.95 26.04 -12.99
CA ASN A 10 13.23 27.18 -13.87
C ASN A 10 12.66 27.00 -15.29
N SER A 11 12.35 25.77 -15.73
CA SER A 11 11.71 25.48 -17.02
C SER A 11 10.16 25.59 -17.02
N LEU A 12 9.54 26.05 -15.92
CA LEU A 12 8.08 26.05 -15.74
C LEU A 12 7.43 27.46 -15.73
N LEU A 13 7.99 28.41 -16.50
CA LEU A 13 7.34 29.68 -16.83
C LEU A 13 7.18 29.84 -18.36
N PRO A 14 6.09 30.47 -18.85
CA PRO A 14 5.46 30.00 -20.08
C PRO A 14 5.91 30.70 -21.37
N ILE A 15 5.99 29.94 -22.46
CA ILE A 15 5.86 30.48 -23.82
C ILE A 15 4.48 30.10 -24.35
N VAL A 16 3.58 31.09 -24.40
CA VAL A 16 2.27 30.96 -25.02
C VAL A 16 2.37 31.30 -26.51
N THR A 17 2.54 30.29 -27.35
CA THR A 17 2.21 30.34 -28.79
C THR A 17 1.73 28.98 -29.27
N ALA A 18 0.43 28.81 -29.46
CA ALA A 18 -0.13 27.61 -30.07
C ALA A 18 -0.16 27.75 -31.60
N SER A 19 0.63 26.94 -32.32
CA SER A 19 0.40 26.63 -33.74
C SER A 19 1.28 25.46 -34.22
N ALA A 20 0.81 24.76 -35.25
CA ALA A 20 1.57 23.83 -36.10
C ALA A 20 2.21 22.57 -35.45
N PHE A 21 1.41 21.70 -34.82
CA PHE A 21 1.71 20.25 -34.84
C PHE A 21 1.14 19.61 -36.12
N ALA A 22 1.82 19.84 -37.25
CA ALA A 22 1.60 19.07 -38.47
C ALA A 22 2.38 17.76 -38.39
N GLY A 23 1.80 16.65 -38.86
CA GLY A 23 2.33 15.31 -38.63
C GLY A 23 3.62 14.98 -39.39
N ALA A 24 4.77 15.26 -38.79
CA ALA A 24 6.05 14.68 -39.18
C ALA A 24 6.37 13.48 -38.27
N ALA A 25 6.49 12.29 -38.87
CA ALA A 25 7.03 11.14 -38.16
C ALA A 25 8.55 11.32 -37.99
N LEU A 26 8.96 11.92 -36.87
CA LEU A 26 10.36 12.14 -36.50
C LEU A 26 11.12 10.80 -36.54
N ALA A 27 12.00 10.67 -37.54
CA ALA A 27 12.96 9.59 -37.58
C ALA A 27 14.01 9.85 -36.49
N LEU A 28 13.91 9.09 -35.40
CA LEU A 28 14.85 9.09 -34.28
C LEU A 28 16.28 8.95 -34.81
N THR A 29 17.22 9.75 -34.30
CA THR A 29 18.63 9.50 -34.58
C THR A 29 19.05 8.18 -33.94
N PRO A 30 20.15 7.54 -34.39
CA PRO A 30 20.65 6.33 -33.75
C PRO A 30 20.97 6.49 -32.24
N LEU A 31 21.30 7.71 -31.82
CA LEU A 31 21.54 8.06 -30.42
C LEU A 31 20.24 8.13 -29.60
N ASP A 32 19.19 8.74 -30.17
CA ASP A 32 17.86 8.78 -29.56
C ASP A 32 17.29 7.36 -29.44
N TYR A 33 17.43 6.54 -30.48
CA TYR A 33 16.96 5.15 -30.49
C TYR A 33 17.63 4.29 -29.41
N GLN A 34 18.96 4.39 -29.26
CA GLN A 34 19.68 3.68 -28.18
C GLN A 34 19.24 4.17 -26.80
N THR A 35 19.03 5.48 -26.64
CA THR A 35 18.58 6.09 -25.38
C THR A 35 17.15 5.62 -25.02
N GLU A 36 16.22 5.68 -25.97
CA GLU A 36 14.85 5.19 -25.79
C GLU A 36 14.77 3.68 -25.55
N SER A 37 15.62 2.87 -26.18
CA SER A 37 15.70 1.43 -25.90
C SER A 37 16.10 1.18 -24.45
N HIS A 38 17.14 1.85 -23.95
CA HIS A 38 17.56 1.74 -22.56
C HIS A 38 16.47 2.19 -21.57
N ILE A 39 15.70 3.23 -21.88
CA ILE A 39 14.55 3.67 -21.07
C ILE A 39 13.43 2.60 -21.08
N PHE A 40 13.16 1.99 -22.24
CA PHE A 40 12.17 0.91 -22.38
C PHE A 40 12.58 -0.35 -21.61
N ASP A 41 13.83 -0.79 -21.73
CA ASP A 41 14.38 -1.95 -21.00
C ASP A 41 14.34 -1.73 -19.48
N ALA A 42 14.60 -0.50 -19.03
CA ALA A 42 14.46 -0.10 -17.63
C ALA A 42 13.00 -0.13 -17.15
N LEU A 43 12.04 0.25 -18.00
CA LEU A 43 10.60 0.20 -17.71
C LEU A 43 10.06 -1.22 -17.62
N GLU A 44 10.36 -2.10 -18.58
CA GLU A 44 9.97 -3.52 -18.54
C GLU A 44 10.53 -4.21 -17.29
N LYS A 45 11.83 -4.01 -17.00
CA LYS A 45 12.47 -4.58 -15.81
C LYS A 45 11.89 -4.00 -14.50
N ALA A 46 11.58 -2.70 -14.47
CA ALA A 46 10.91 -2.10 -13.32
C ALA A 46 9.48 -2.61 -13.15
N HIS A 47 8.73 -2.85 -14.24
CA HIS A 47 7.36 -3.39 -14.17
C HIS A 47 7.34 -4.79 -13.51
N GLY A 48 8.29 -5.66 -13.87
CA GLY A 48 8.45 -6.97 -13.23
C GLY A 48 8.84 -6.90 -11.74
N LEU A 49 9.62 -5.88 -11.34
CA LEU A 49 9.99 -5.66 -9.94
C LEU A 49 8.87 -5.02 -9.12
N ILE A 50 8.12 -4.06 -9.70
CA ILE A 50 6.90 -3.47 -9.13
C ILE A 50 5.86 -4.55 -8.87
N SER A 51 5.65 -5.46 -9.82
CA SER A 51 4.68 -6.56 -9.74
C SER A 51 5.07 -7.67 -8.75
N ALA A 52 6.15 -7.46 -7.99
CA ALA A 52 6.65 -8.33 -6.94
C ALA A 52 7.09 -7.53 -5.69
N ASP A 53 6.56 -6.31 -5.52
CA ASP A 53 6.83 -5.39 -4.40
C ASP A 53 8.30 -5.00 -4.15
N ARG A 54 9.17 -5.25 -5.14
CA ARG A 54 10.62 -4.97 -5.08
C ARG A 54 10.93 -3.51 -5.42
N TYR A 55 10.16 -2.59 -4.83
CA TYR A 55 10.22 -1.14 -5.07
C TYR A 55 11.64 -0.56 -4.86
N ASN A 56 12.42 -1.09 -3.92
CA ASN A 56 13.80 -0.65 -3.69
C ASN A 56 14.76 -1.00 -4.84
N GLU A 57 14.48 -2.03 -5.62
CA GLU A 57 15.26 -2.42 -6.81
C GLU A 57 14.70 -1.78 -8.09
N ALA A 58 13.38 -1.57 -8.18
CA ALA A 58 12.75 -0.85 -9.29
C ALA A 58 13.18 0.63 -9.32
N LYS A 59 13.25 1.28 -8.16
CA LYS A 59 13.61 2.70 -7.99
C LYS A 59 14.89 3.12 -8.74
N PRO A 60 16.09 2.54 -8.48
CA PRO A 60 17.33 2.98 -9.12
C PRO A 60 17.35 2.78 -10.63
N LEU A 61 16.57 1.83 -11.18
CA LEU A 61 16.45 1.64 -12.63
C LEU A 61 15.73 2.83 -13.28
N LEU A 62 14.58 3.23 -12.72
CA LEU A 62 13.82 4.36 -13.25
C LEU A 62 14.45 5.72 -12.89
N GLU A 63 15.08 5.86 -11.73
CA GLU A 63 15.92 7.03 -11.41
C GLU A 63 17.12 7.15 -12.38
N SER A 64 17.67 6.04 -12.84
CA SER A 64 18.72 6.02 -13.85
C SER A 64 18.19 6.50 -15.21
N ALA A 65 17.06 5.97 -15.64
CA ALA A 65 16.42 6.28 -16.93
C ALA A 65 15.85 7.72 -16.98
N ALA A 66 15.36 8.27 -15.87
CA ALA A 66 14.91 9.67 -15.76
C ALA A 66 16.01 10.70 -16.11
N ARG A 67 17.29 10.32 -16.08
CA ARG A 67 18.41 11.20 -16.46
C ARG A 67 18.46 11.49 -17.97
N HIS A 68 17.59 10.84 -18.74
CA HIS A 68 17.44 10.99 -20.18
C HIS A 68 16.09 11.65 -20.56
N ASP A 69 15.43 12.32 -19.63
CA ASP A 69 14.25 13.16 -19.92
C ASP A 69 14.65 14.41 -20.75
N PRO A 70 13.80 14.86 -21.70
CA PRO A 70 12.50 14.29 -22.08
C PRO A 70 12.62 13.16 -23.10
N SER A 71 11.75 12.16 -22.97
CA SER A 71 11.57 11.04 -23.90
C SER A 71 10.08 10.75 -24.11
N ARG A 72 9.73 9.93 -25.12
CA ARG A 72 8.33 9.48 -25.30
C ARG A 72 7.78 8.65 -24.12
N TYR A 73 8.66 8.20 -23.21
CA TYR A 73 8.31 7.37 -22.07
C TYR A 73 8.25 8.15 -20.74
N SER A 74 8.62 9.44 -20.73
CA SER A 74 8.79 10.22 -19.49
C SER A 74 7.52 10.32 -18.66
N GLY A 75 6.33 10.37 -19.27
CA GLY A 75 5.04 10.26 -18.54
C GLY A 75 4.94 8.97 -17.74
N THR A 76 5.00 7.81 -18.41
CA THR A 76 4.94 6.47 -17.80
C THR A 76 6.06 6.21 -16.79
N LEU A 77 7.27 6.72 -17.05
CA LEU A 77 8.41 6.59 -16.16
C LEU A 77 8.18 7.35 -14.84
N HIS A 78 7.68 8.58 -14.92
CA HIS A 78 7.38 9.38 -13.73
C HIS A 78 6.11 8.93 -13.01
N GLU A 79 5.13 8.33 -13.70
CA GLU A 79 4.02 7.60 -13.07
C GLU A 79 4.51 6.44 -12.20
N ASN A 80 5.40 5.59 -12.74
CA ASN A 80 5.97 4.47 -12.01
C ASN A 80 6.86 4.93 -10.85
N LEU A 81 7.66 5.98 -11.03
CA LEU A 81 8.42 6.59 -9.92
C LEU A 81 7.51 7.21 -8.84
N ALA A 82 6.36 7.79 -9.21
CA ALA A 82 5.42 8.36 -8.25
C ALA A 82 4.86 7.29 -7.31
N MET A 83 4.46 6.14 -7.86
CA MET A 83 4.00 4.97 -7.11
C MET A 83 5.14 4.36 -6.27
N ILE A 84 6.30 4.09 -6.86
CA ILE A 84 7.48 3.57 -6.13
C ILE A 84 7.84 4.45 -4.93
N TYR A 85 7.83 5.77 -5.09
CA TYR A 85 8.16 6.68 -4.00
C TYR A 85 7.10 6.72 -2.91
N ARG A 86 5.84 6.51 -3.26
CA ARG A 86 4.75 6.35 -2.28
C ARG A 86 4.95 5.10 -1.43
N GLU A 87 5.10 3.92 -2.04
CA GLU A 87 5.21 2.64 -1.31
C GLU A 87 6.48 2.55 -0.47
N LEU A 88 7.52 3.32 -0.82
CA LEU A 88 8.73 3.47 -0.02
C LEU A 88 8.63 4.52 1.11
N GLY A 89 7.45 5.10 1.35
CA GLY A 89 7.20 6.03 2.46
C GLY A 89 7.53 7.51 2.19
N TYR A 90 7.75 7.89 0.92
CA TYR A 90 8.10 9.25 0.48
C TYR A 90 6.99 9.91 -0.38
N PRO A 91 5.76 10.09 0.12
CA PRO A 91 4.65 10.66 -0.67
C PRO A 91 4.92 12.08 -1.17
N GLU A 92 5.76 12.87 -0.48
CA GLU A 92 6.23 14.17 -0.99
C GLU A 92 6.97 14.05 -2.33
N LYS A 93 7.75 12.98 -2.52
CA LYS A 93 8.38 12.65 -3.80
C LYS A 93 7.39 12.00 -4.77
N GLY A 94 6.46 11.18 -4.28
CA GLY A 94 5.37 10.63 -5.08
C GLY A 94 4.61 11.72 -5.84
N ILE A 95 4.20 12.78 -5.12
CA ILE A 95 3.53 13.95 -5.70
C ILE A 95 4.42 14.74 -6.66
N LEU A 96 5.72 14.86 -6.39
CA LEU A 96 6.66 15.52 -7.32
C LEU A 96 6.71 14.77 -8.65
N HIS A 97 6.91 13.45 -8.62
CA HIS A 97 6.98 12.64 -9.84
C HIS A 97 5.63 12.57 -10.56
N ALA A 98 4.49 12.48 -9.86
CA ALA A 98 3.17 12.54 -10.50
C ALA A 98 2.92 13.86 -11.24
N LYS A 99 3.41 14.99 -10.71
CA LYS A 99 3.35 16.30 -11.40
C LYS A 99 4.28 16.38 -12.62
N ILE A 100 5.47 15.77 -12.56
CA ILE A 100 6.37 15.69 -13.71
C ILE A 100 5.74 14.80 -14.81
N ALA A 101 5.14 13.66 -14.45
CA ALA A 101 4.40 12.82 -15.38
C ALA A 101 3.29 13.59 -16.11
N GLN A 102 2.47 14.35 -15.36
CA GLN A 102 1.46 15.24 -15.94
C GLN A 102 2.04 16.26 -16.93
N SER A 103 3.21 16.85 -16.65
CA SER A 103 3.88 17.75 -17.60
C SER A 103 4.35 17.08 -18.90
N TYR A 104 4.44 15.75 -18.92
CA TYR A 104 4.74 14.92 -20.10
C TYR A 104 3.50 14.19 -20.66
N GLY A 105 2.28 14.62 -20.31
CA GLY A 105 1.04 14.00 -20.80
C GLY A 105 0.72 12.66 -20.16
N GLY A 106 1.15 12.45 -18.92
CA GLY A 106 0.89 11.23 -18.14
C GLY A 106 -0.59 10.94 -17.90
N SER A 107 -0.88 9.68 -17.58
CA SER A 107 -2.25 9.19 -17.44
C SER A 107 -3.04 9.84 -16.29
N PRO A 108 -4.39 9.79 -16.31
CA PRO A 108 -5.21 10.19 -15.16
C PRO A 108 -4.82 9.48 -13.85
N GLY A 109 -4.22 8.29 -13.92
CA GLY A 109 -3.71 7.56 -12.75
C GLY A 109 -2.72 8.36 -11.89
N THR A 110 -2.04 9.35 -12.46
CA THR A 110 -1.24 10.34 -11.70
C THR A 110 -2.05 11.06 -10.61
N PHE A 111 -3.30 11.44 -10.88
CA PHE A 111 -4.19 12.08 -9.91
C PHE A 111 -4.64 11.11 -8.81
N TYR A 112 -4.84 9.84 -9.13
CA TYR A 112 -5.11 8.79 -8.14
C TYR A 112 -3.91 8.59 -7.20
N THR A 113 -2.70 8.49 -7.75
CA THR A 113 -1.44 8.40 -6.98
C THR A 113 -1.20 9.65 -6.13
N MET A 114 -1.52 10.86 -6.64
CA MET A 114 -1.48 12.08 -5.84
C MET A 114 -2.50 12.07 -4.70
N GLY A 115 -3.73 11.60 -4.94
CA GLY A 115 -4.77 11.45 -3.92
C GLY A 115 -4.33 10.54 -2.78
N LEU A 116 -3.78 9.37 -3.12
CA LEU A 116 -3.21 8.45 -2.15
C LEU A 116 -2.04 9.10 -1.37
N CYS A 117 -1.09 9.74 -2.06
CA CYS A 117 0.03 10.42 -1.40
C CYS A 117 -0.42 11.54 -0.44
N TYR A 118 -1.45 12.32 -0.77
CA TYR A 118 -2.01 13.31 0.15
C TYR A 118 -2.72 12.64 1.34
N SER A 119 -3.42 11.53 1.13
CA SER A 119 -4.02 10.71 2.20
C SER A 119 -2.95 10.21 3.18
N ASP A 120 -1.84 9.67 2.67
CA ASP A 120 -0.69 9.22 3.48
C ASP A 120 -0.05 10.37 4.28
N MET A 121 -0.17 11.62 3.83
CA MET A 121 0.30 12.80 4.57
C MET A 121 -0.72 13.37 5.57
N GLY A 122 -1.96 12.85 5.61
CA GLY A 122 -3.06 13.42 6.40
C GLY A 122 -3.66 14.70 5.78
N GLU A 123 -3.29 15.01 4.53
CA GLU A 123 -3.72 16.18 3.77
C GLU A 123 -5.07 15.91 3.07
N PHE A 124 -6.06 15.43 3.83
CA PHE A 124 -7.27 14.79 3.30
C PHE A 124 -8.04 15.66 2.30
N LYS A 125 -8.13 16.98 2.49
CA LYS A 125 -8.78 17.87 1.51
C LYS A 125 -8.09 17.84 0.14
N LYS A 126 -6.75 17.84 0.11
CA LYS A 126 -5.95 17.73 -1.14
C LYS A 126 -6.04 16.34 -1.74
N ALA A 127 -6.24 15.32 -0.90
CA ALA A 127 -6.53 13.96 -1.36
C ALA A 127 -7.89 13.90 -2.08
N GLU A 128 -8.95 14.43 -1.48
CA GLU A 128 -10.27 14.57 -2.12
C GLU A 128 -10.17 15.31 -3.46
N ASP A 129 -9.51 16.48 -3.50
CA ASP A 129 -9.42 17.30 -4.72
C ASP A 129 -8.73 16.54 -5.87
N ALA A 130 -7.68 15.76 -5.55
CA ALA A 130 -7.00 14.91 -6.51
C ALA A 130 -7.86 13.70 -6.96
N PHE A 131 -8.58 13.04 -6.04
CA PHE A 131 -9.51 11.97 -6.41
C PHE A 131 -10.71 12.49 -7.22
N GLN A 132 -11.23 13.69 -6.94
CA GLN A 132 -12.25 14.35 -7.76
C GLN A 132 -11.72 14.63 -9.18
N ARG A 133 -10.47 15.08 -9.32
CA ARG A 133 -9.84 15.26 -10.63
C ARG A 133 -9.70 13.94 -11.39
N PHE A 134 -9.29 12.86 -10.69
CA PHE A 134 -9.27 11.52 -11.27
C PHE A 134 -10.66 11.03 -11.71
N ILE A 135 -11.71 11.32 -10.94
CA ILE A 135 -13.10 10.97 -11.30
C ILE A 135 -13.55 11.69 -12.57
N ILE A 136 -13.12 12.94 -12.79
CA ILE A 136 -13.44 13.72 -14.00
C ILE A 136 -12.71 13.19 -15.24
N GLU A 137 -11.45 12.75 -15.10
CA GLU A 137 -10.61 12.36 -16.25
C GLU A 137 -10.58 10.85 -16.55
N SER A 138 -10.87 9.98 -15.57
CA SER A 138 -10.81 8.54 -15.78
C SER A 138 -12.00 8.04 -16.62
N PRO A 139 -11.77 7.37 -17.77
CA PRO A 139 -12.85 6.81 -18.59
C PRO A 139 -13.49 5.57 -17.93
N ASP A 140 -12.80 4.92 -16.99
CA ASP A 140 -13.24 3.68 -16.36
C ASP A 140 -14.19 3.92 -15.18
N GLN A 141 -15.39 3.35 -15.24
CA GLN A 141 -16.43 3.51 -14.23
C GLN A 141 -16.11 2.85 -12.88
N GLN A 142 -15.40 1.70 -12.89
CA GLN A 142 -15.04 1.00 -11.67
C GLN A 142 -14.00 1.79 -10.88
N PHE A 143 -12.96 2.29 -11.56
CA PHE A 143 -11.96 3.17 -10.93
C PHE A 143 -12.57 4.51 -10.46
N ARG A 144 -13.52 5.10 -11.20
CA ARG A 144 -14.27 6.28 -10.73
C ARG A 144 -15.04 6.00 -9.44
N GLN A 145 -15.74 4.87 -9.36
CA GLN A 145 -16.49 4.49 -8.15
C GLN A 145 -15.56 4.28 -6.95
N GLN A 146 -14.45 3.58 -7.14
CA GLN A 146 -13.46 3.34 -6.08
C GLN A 146 -12.87 4.65 -5.54
N ALA A 147 -12.57 5.63 -6.40
CA ALA A 147 -12.12 6.94 -5.96
C ALA A 147 -13.22 7.71 -5.18
N ALA A 148 -14.50 7.56 -5.55
CA ALA A 148 -15.62 8.12 -4.79
C ALA A 148 -15.80 7.46 -3.43
N ASP A 149 -15.51 6.16 -3.31
CA ASP A 149 -15.53 5.42 -2.05
C ASP A 149 -14.41 5.89 -1.11
N ILE A 150 -13.21 6.13 -1.66
CA ILE A 150 -12.08 6.71 -0.92
C ILE A 150 -12.39 8.14 -0.45
N ILE A 151 -13.04 8.96 -1.28
CA ILE A 151 -13.50 10.31 -0.86
C ILE A 151 -14.43 10.22 0.35
N ARG A 152 -15.40 9.30 0.35
CA ARG A 152 -16.30 9.09 1.51
C ARG A 152 -15.54 8.64 2.76
N ASP A 153 -14.52 7.80 2.63
CA ASP A 153 -13.63 7.38 3.72
C ASP A 153 -12.72 8.51 4.25
N LEU A 154 -12.30 9.45 3.40
CA LEU A 154 -11.56 10.63 3.83
C LEU A 154 -12.48 11.60 4.59
N GLN A 155 -13.70 11.79 4.11
CA GLN A 155 -14.71 12.64 4.75
C GLN A 155 -15.14 12.09 6.11
N ASP A 156 -15.44 10.79 6.20
CA ASP A 156 -15.82 10.14 7.46
C ASP A 156 -14.70 10.21 8.51
N ASP A 157 -13.44 10.03 8.11
CA ASP A 157 -12.30 10.04 9.03
C ASP A 157 -11.65 11.43 9.24
N SER A 158 -12.14 12.48 8.56
CA SER A 158 -11.54 13.82 8.56
C SER A 158 -11.32 14.41 9.95
N HIS A 159 -12.24 14.16 10.88
CA HIS A 159 -12.19 14.61 12.27
C HIS A 159 -11.09 13.94 13.12
N LYS A 160 -10.52 12.83 12.65
CA LYS A 160 -9.50 12.05 13.37
C LYS A 160 -8.07 12.50 13.08
N VAL A 161 -7.87 13.39 12.11
CA VAL A 161 -6.55 13.76 11.58
C VAL A 161 -6.17 15.18 11.98
N LYS A 162 -4.93 15.38 12.42
CA LYS A 162 -4.33 16.70 12.61
C LYS A 162 -3.21 16.89 11.60
N ALA A 163 -3.46 17.72 10.58
CA ALA A 163 -2.57 17.91 9.43
C ALA A 163 -1.16 18.42 9.83
N GLY A 164 -0.15 18.04 9.04
CA GLY A 164 1.25 18.39 9.28
C GLY A 164 1.93 17.53 10.34
N GLN A 165 2.96 18.07 10.99
CA GLN A 165 3.74 17.37 12.02
C GLN A 165 3.32 17.80 13.42
N SER A 166 3.10 16.83 14.32
CA SER A 166 2.92 17.13 15.73
C SER A 166 4.19 17.69 16.35
N LYS A 167 4.04 18.75 17.15
CA LYS A 167 5.06 19.22 18.10
C LYS A 167 4.78 18.76 19.54
N LYS A 168 3.65 18.07 19.80
CA LYS A 168 3.37 17.49 21.13
C LYS A 168 4.31 16.32 21.40
N ARG A 169 4.80 16.20 22.63
CA ARG A 169 5.64 15.07 23.10
C ARG A 169 4.91 13.73 23.03
N ASP A 170 3.60 13.74 23.27
CA ASP A 170 2.70 12.59 23.27
C ASP A 170 1.38 12.93 22.53
N TYR A 171 0.35 12.12 22.69
CA TYR A 171 -1.04 12.41 22.31
C TYR A 171 -2.03 11.98 23.40
N PHE A 172 -1.57 11.92 24.67
CA PHE A 172 -2.38 11.42 25.79
C PHE A 172 -3.64 12.26 26.02
N ASP A 173 -3.52 13.59 25.95
CA ASP A 173 -4.69 14.47 26.12
C ASP A 173 -5.72 14.26 24.99
N ASP A 174 -5.26 13.99 23.76
CA ASP A 174 -6.14 13.76 22.60
C ASP A 174 -6.95 12.46 22.78
N ILE A 175 -6.35 11.38 23.31
CA ILE A 175 -7.07 10.11 23.57
C ILE A 175 -7.93 10.16 24.84
N VAL A 176 -7.62 11.03 25.81
CA VAL A 176 -8.51 11.28 26.96
C VAL A 176 -9.75 12.08 26.53
N GLU A 177 -9.56 13.12 25.71
CA GLU A 177 -10.65 13.93 25.12
C GLU A 177 -11.62 13.04 24.30
N ASN A 178 -11.08 12.14 23.47
CA ASN A 178 -11.85 11.18 22.69
C ASN A 178 -12.46 10.01 23.49
N LYS A 179 -12.12 9.86 24.78
CA LYS A 179 -12.46 8.69 25.63
C LYS A 179 -11.90 7.34 25.12
N GLU A 180 -10.79 7.37 24.41
CA GLU A 180 -10.05 6.20 23.94
C GLU A 180 -8.91 5.77 24.90
N ALA A 181 -8.64 6.53 25.95
CA ALA A 181 -7.62 6.21 26.97
C ALA A 181 -8.15 5.20 28.02
N GLN A 182 -7.48 4.05 28.14
CA GLN A 182 -7.86 2.96 29.04
C GLN A 182 -6.65 2.45 29.84
N LYS A 183 -6.86 1.81 31.01
CA LYS A 183 -5.76 1.22 31.80
C LYS A 183 -6.08 -0.20 32.27
N TRP A 184 -5.10 -1.10 32.27
CA TRP A 184 -5.24 -2.41 32.93
C TRP A 184 -5.43 -2.27 34.44
N LYS A 185 -6.33 -3.05 35.04
CA LYS A 185 -6.47 -3.13 36.50
C LYS A 185 -5.17 -3.67 37.11
N GLN A 186 -4.51 -2.88 37.96
CA GLN A 186 -3.18 -3.20 38.53
C GLN A 186 -3.08 -4.60 39.16
N GLY A 187 -4.16 -5.10 39.77
CA GLY A 187 -4.22 -6.46 40.34
C GLY A 187 -4.21 -7.62 39.33
N LEU A 188 -4.24 -7.33 38.02
CA LEU A 188 -4.09 -8.31 36.93
C LEU A 188 -2.65 -8.38 36.39
N LEU A 189 -1.72 -7.54 36.88
CA LEU A 189 -0.31 -7.56 36.46
C LEU A 189 0.47 -8.64 37.24
N PRO A 190 1.34 -9.46 36.59
CA PRO A 190 1.63 -9.50 35.15
C PRO A 190 0.51 -10.18 34.34
N LEU A 191 0.15 -9.57 33.21
CA LEU A 191 -0.94 -10.02 32.33
C LEU A 191 -0.72 -11.45 31.83
N LYS A 192 -1.75 -12.29 31.91
CA LYS A 192 -1.75 -13.66 31.36
C LYS A 192 -2.04 -13.59 29.86
N LEU A 193 -1.02 -13.85 29.04
CA LEU A 193 -1.10 -13.82 27.59
C LEU A 193 -1.28 -15.22 27.01
N TYR A 194 -2.38 -15.43 26.28
CA TYR A 194 -2.54 -16.56 25.36
C TYR A 194 -2.34 -16.08 23.91
N ILE A 195 -1.54 -16.82 23.13
CA ILE A 195 -1.39 -16.62 21.68
C ILE A 195 -1.73 -17.94 21.02
N ASP A 196 -2.73 -17.93 20.13
CA ASP A 196 -3.14 -19.12 19.39
C ASP A 196 -1.99 -19.71 18.58
N SER A 197 -2.04 -21.03 18.40
CA SER A 197 -1.17 -21.81 17.52
C SER A 197 -1.15 -21.34 16.06
N GLY A 198 -2.26 -20.79 15.56
CA GLY A 198 -2.50 -20.53 14.14
C GLY A 198 -2.69 -21.80 13.29
N LYS A 199 -2.85 -22.98 13.91
CA LYS A 199 -2.98 -24.27 13.22
C LYS A 199 -4.26 -24.30 12.36
N GLY A 200 -4.08 -24.39 11.05
CA GLY A 200 -5.18 -24.40 10.07
C GLY A 200 -5.62 -23.01 9.61
N VAL A 201 -5.02 -21.93 10.12
CA VAL A 201 -5.29 -20.57 9.65
C VAL A 201 -4.56 -20.32 8.32
N LYS A 202 -5.31 -19.95 7.28
CA LYS A 202 -4.76 -19.62 5.95
C LYS A 202 -3.70 -18.53 6.06
N ASN A 203 -2.60 -18.65 5.30
CA ASN A 203 -1.48 -17.71 5.22
C ASN A 203 -0.72 -17.41 6.54
N TYR A 204 -1.05 -18.05 7.66
CA TYR A 204 -0.32 -17.91 8.93
C TYR A 204 1.12 -18.46 8.82
N ARG A 205 2.04 -17.88 9.59
CA ARG A 205 3.43 -18.36 9.75
C ARG A 205 3.83 -18.41 11.23
N PRO A 206 4.53 -19.46 11.70
CA PRO A 206 5.03 -19.54 13.07
C PRO A 206 5.90 -18.34 13.51
N SER A 207 6.56 -17.65 12.55
CA SER A 207 7.33 -16.44 12.83
C SER A 207 6.48 -15.27 13.33
N TYR A 208 5.18 -15.21 13.01
CA TYR A 208 4.29 -14.13 13.47
C TYR A 208 4.11 -14.15 15.00
N ARG A 209 4.20 -15.31 15.66
CA ARG A 209 4.21 -15.43 17.14
C ARG A 209 5.32 -14.58 17.77
N ARG A 210 6.49 -14.49 17.13
CA ARG A 210 7.61 -13.67 17.60
C ARG A 210 7.29 -12.17 17.48
N LEU A 211 6.58 -11.75 16.43
CA LEU A 211 6.22 -10.34 16.21
C LEU A 211 5.25 -9.79 17.28
N ILE A 212 4.33 -10.62 17.77
CA ILE A 212 3.48 -10.31 18.94
C ILE A 212 4.32 -10.10 20.21
N LEU A 213 5.31 -10.96 20.45
CA LEU A 213 6.17 -10.86 21.63
C LEU A 213 7.14 -9.67 21.53
N GLU A 214 7.73 -9.43 20.36
CA GLU A 214 8.54 -8.22 20.09
C GLU A 214 7.73 -6.93 20.33
N ALA A 215 6.44 -6.91 19.96
CA ALA A 215 5.55 -5.78 20.16
C ALA A 215 5.14 -5.59 21.63
N LEU A 216 4.84 -6.68 22.36
CA LEU A 216 4.57 -6.61 23.81
C LEU A 216 5.82 -6.22 24.62
N ASP A 217 6.99 -6.78 24.31
CA ASP A 217 8.28 -6.40 24.91
C ASP A 217 8.52 -4.89 24.69
N ALA A 218 8.24 -4.37 23.49
CA ALA A 218 8.35 -2.94 23.17
C ALA A 218 7.35 -2.06 23.93
N TRP A 219 6.08 -2.46 24.06
CA TRP A 219 5.06 -1.70 24.81
C TRP A 219 5.25 -1.76 26.33
N CYS A 220 5.69 -2.89 26.88
CA CYS A 220 6.06 -3.01 28.29
C CYS A 220 7.24 -2.08 28.60
N SER A 221 8.25 -2.02 27.72
CA SER A 221 9.34 -1.05 27.81
C SER A 221 8.82 0.40 27.70
N ALA A 222 7.91 0.67 26.75
CA ALA A 222 7.32 1.97 26.51
C ALA A 222 6.51 2.52 27.69
N SER A 223 5.88 1.65 28.49
CA SER A 223 5.19 2.03 29.73
C SER A 223 6.11 2.61 30.83
N GLY A 224 7.43 2.60 30.60
CA GLY A 224 8.44 2.90 31.62
C GLY A 224 8.74 1.69 32.51
N ASN A 225 8.65 0.48 31.95
CA ASN A 225 8.76 -0.81 32.65
C ASN A 225 7.71 -0.97 33.77
N LYS A 226 6.44 -0.69 33.48
CA LYS A 226 5.32 -0.72 34.45
C LYS A 226 4.24 -1.73 34.12
N LEU A 227 4.14 -2.10 32.84
CA LEU A 227 3.46 -3.30 32.38
C LEU A 227 4.44 -4.46 32.30
N SER A 228 3.95 -5.66 32.55
CA SER A 228 4.63 -6.93 32.30
C SER A 228 3.59 -8.02 32.03
N TYR A 229 4.02 -9.12 31.40
CA TYR A 229 3.16 -10.23 31.03
C TYR A 229 3.83 -11.57 31.26
N LYS A 230 3.05 -12.65 31.25
CA LYS A 230 3.49 -14.04 31.29
C LYS A 230 2.67 -14.88 30.33
N LEU A 231 3.28 -15.87 29.70
CA LEU A 231 2.57 -16.80 28.81
C LEU A 231 1.69 -17.76 29.61
N VAL A 232 0.50 -18.05 29.08
CA VAL A 232 -0.36 -19.16 29.52
C VAL A 232 -0.73 -20.05 28.35
N ASN A 233 -0.83 -21.36 28.59
CA ASN A 233 -1.18 -22.36 27.58
C ASN A 233 -2.70 -22.60 27.49
N ASP A 234 -3.48 -22.06 28.42
CA ASP A 234 -4.93 -22.16 28.47
C ASP A 234 -5.56 -20.79 28.19
N LYS A 235 -6.41 -20.75 27.16
CA LYS A 235 -7.15 -19.55 26.72
C LYS A 235 -8.15 -19.08 27.78
N ALA A 236 -8.73 -19.97 28.58
CA ALA A 236 -9.66 -19.63 29.66
C ALA A 236 -8.98 -18.93 30.85
N GLN A 237 -7.65 -18.96 30.93
CA GLN A 237 -6.86 -18.31 31.97
C GLN A 237 -6.23 -16.98 31.52
N ALA A 238 -6.42 -16.58 30.26
CA ALA A 238 -5.81 -15.37 29.71
C ALA A 238 -6.55 -14.10 30.12
N ASP A 239 -5.80 -13.02 30.33
CA ASP A 239 -6.32 -11.65 30.34
C ASP A 239 -6.24 -11.06 28.92
N VAL A 240 -5.18 -11.41 28.16
CA VAL A 240 -4.99 -11.01 26.76
C VAL A 240 -4.97 -12.26 25.87
N VAL A 241 -5.85 -12.30 24.88
CA VAL A 241 -5.96 -13.38 23.89
C VAL A 241 -5.55 -12.83 22.52
N VAL A 242 -4.65 -13.53 21.82
CA VAL A 242 -4.29 -13.24 20.42
C VAL A 242 -4.78 -14.38 19.50
N GLU A 243 -5.55 -14.03 18.48
CA GLU A 243 -6.05 -14.91 17.43
C GLU A 243 -5.54 -14.49 16.04
N TRP A 244 -5.46 -15.46 15.13
CA TRP A 244 -5.01 -15.26 13.74
C TRP A 244 -6.18 -15.47 12.78
N VAL A 245 -6.41 -14.54 11.86
CA VAL A 245 -7.58 -14.57 10.97
C VAL A 245 -7.14 -14.69 9.51
N GLY A 246 -7.54 -15.81 8.87
CA GLY A 246 -7.19 -16.15 7.49
C GLY A 246 -8.21 -15.72 6.42
N GLN A 247 -9.11 -14.79 6.76
CA GLN A 247 -10.18 -14.25 5.92
C GLN A 247 -10.52 -12.80 6.31
N ALA A 248 -11.19 -12.07 5.41
CA ALA A 248 -11.58 -10.65 5.55
C ALA A 248 -11.99 -10.26 6.99
N ILE A 249 -11.17 -9.45 7.67
CA ILE A 249 -11.60 -8.69 8.85
C ILE A 249 -12.16 -7.38 8.31
N SER A 250 -13.43 -7.13 8.56
CA SER A 250 -14.10 -5.95 8.02
C SER A 250 -15.17 -5.45 8.97
N THR A 251 -15.28 -4.13 9.08
CA THR A 251 -16.26 -3.46 9.93
C THR A 251 -17.29 -2.70 9.09
N VAL A 252 -18.49 -2.54 9.62
CA VAL A 252 -19.55 -1.75 8.98
C VAL A 252 -19.58 -0.36 9.60
N GLN A 253 -19.34 0.67 8.80
CA GLN A 253 -19.47 2.08 9.19
C GLN A 253 -20.46 2.76 8.24
N LYS A 254 -21.57 3.28 8.78
CA LYS A 254 -22.61 4.00 8.01
C LYS A 254 -23.01 3.24 6.74
N ASP A 255 -23.37 1.97 6.93
CA ASP A 255 -23.80 1.02 5.88
C ASP A 255 -22.71 0.60 4.86
N ARG A 256 -21.44 0.98 5.10
CA ARG A 256 -20.30 0.63 4.22
C ARG A 256 -19.35 -0.34 4.90
N LYS A 257 -19.00 -1.42 4.21
CA LYS A 257 -17.95 -2.38 4.63
C LYS A 257 -16.57 -1.74 4.42
N ARG A 258 -15.74 -1.71 5.47
CA ARG A 258 -14.34 -1.25 5.44
C ARG A 258 -13.44 -2.35 5.99
N ASP A 259 -12.39 -2.71 5.26
CA ASP A 259 -11.46 -3.78 5.64
C ASP A 259 -10.40 -3.29 6.65
N ALA A 260 -9.86 -4.21 7.46
CA ALA A 260 -9.02 -3.90 8.60
C ALA A 260 -7.85 -4.89 8.74
N ALA A 261 -6.65 -4.38 9.03
CA ALA A 261 -5.45 -5.20 9.25
C ALA A 261 -5.42 -5.86 10.64
N GLY A 262 -6.27 -5.39 11.53
CA GLY A 262 -6.42 -5.90 12.89
C GLY A 262 -7.71 -5.39 13.53
N LEU A 263 -8.11 -6.08 14.59
CA LEU A 263 -9.20 -5.71 15.47
C LEU A 263 -8.81 -6.05 16.90
N THR A 264 -8.80 -5.06 17.78
CA THR A 264 -8.71 -5.26 19.23
C THR A 264 -10.05 -4.96 19.86
N THR A 265 -10.47 -5.78 20.82
CA THR A 265 -11.69 -5.55 21.60
C THR A 265 -11.39 -5.71 23.08
N CYS A 266 -11.54 -4.63 23.83
CA CYS A 266 -11.29 -4.59 25.27
C CYS A 266 -12.61 -4.59 26.06
N ASP A 267 -12.63 -5.33 27.17
CA ASP A 267 -13.75 -5.42 28.10
C ASP A 267 -13.42 -4.56 29.34
N THR A 268 -14.04 -3.37 29.42
CA THR A 268 -13.75 -2.29 30.38
C THR A 268 -14.93 -2.00 31.31
N ASP A 269 -14.67 -1.51 32.52
CA ASP A 269 -15.71 -0.86 33.34
C ASP A 269 -15.86 0.65 33.05
N ASP A 270 -16.85 1.30 33.70
CA ASP A 270 -17.18 2.72 33.54
C ASP A 270 -16.01 3.69 33.80
N LYS A 271 -14.91 3.23 34.42
CA LYS A 271 -13.70 4.01 34.68
C LYS A 271 -12.61 3.79 33.62
N GLN A 272 -12.95 3.18 32.47
CA GLN A 272 -12.03 2.78 31.41
C GLN A 272 -10.95 1.78 31.89
N MET A 273 -11.26 0.99 32.92
CA MET A 273 -10.33 0.00 33.45
C MET A 273 -10.54 -1.35 32.75
N ILE A 274 -9.53 -1.81 32.01
CA ILE A 274 -9.53 -3.07 31.24
C ILE A 274 -9.47 -4.26 32.19
N SER A 275 -10.30 -5.28 31.89
CA SER A 275 -10.32 -6.58 32.57
C SER A 275 -9.99 -7.76 31.65
N HIS A 276 -10.20 -7.63 30.35
CA HIS A 276 -9.87 -8.62 29.32
C HIS A 276 -9.67 -7.92 27.96
N ALA A 277 -8.83 -8.47 27.09
CA ALA A 277 -8.62 -7.98 25.72
C ALA A 277 -8.46 -9.12 24.71
N LEU A 278 -9.21 -9.05 23.60
CA LEU A 278 -9.08 -9.92 22.44
C LEU A 278 -8.43 -9.14 21.29
N ILE A 279 -7.28 -9.62 20.81
CA ILE A 279 -6.57 -9.14 19.62
C ILE A 279 -6.79 -10.15 18.48
N GLN A 280 -7.18 -9.67 17.30
CA GLN A 280 -7.30 -10.47 16.09
C GLN A 280 -6.43 -9.87 14.98
N ILE A 281 -5.49 -10.66 14.44
CA ILE A 281 -4.52 -10.22 13.42
C ILE A 281 -4.82 -10.86 12.06
N GLU A 282 -4.86 -10.04 11.02
CA GLU A 282 -4.98 -10.42 9.61
C GLU A 282 -3.71 -11.16 9.11
N THR A 283 -3.83 -12.29 8.40
CA THR A 283 -2.67 -13.09 7.92
C THR A 283 -2.40 -13.05 6.41
N TYR A 284 -3.25 -12.39 5.63
CA TYR A 284 -3.19 -12.27 4.17
C TYR A 284 -2.96 -10.80 3.76
N ASP A 285 -2.56 -10.54 2.52
CA ASP A 285 -2.38 -9.15 2.06
C ASP A 285 -3.68 -8.49 1.60
N PHE A 286 -3.70 -7.15 1.51
CA PHE A 286 -4.94 -6.37 1.35
C PHE A 286 -5.68 -6.63 0.03
N ASP A 287 -4.94 -6.96 -1.03
CA ASP A 287 -5.50 -7.39 -2.31
C ASP A 287 -6.09 -8.82 -2.28
N HIS A 288 -5.95 -9.51 -1.14
CA HIS A 288 -6.32 -10.89 -0.87
C HIS A 288 -5.62 -11.94 -1.77
N SER A 289 -4.63 -11.55 -2.58
CA SER A 289 -3.93 -12.45 -3.51
C SER A 289 -2.79 -13.23 -2.83
N ALA A 290 -2.12 -12.59 -1.86
CA ALA A 290 -0.86 -13.05 -1.30
C ALA A 290 -0.88 -13.28 0.23
N GLN A 291 0.24 -13.81 0.72
CA GLN A 291 0.57 -13.89 2.14
C GLN A 291 1.18 -12.56 2.60
N ALA A 292 0.71 -12.01 3.73
CA ALA A 292 1.20 -10.76 4.27
C ALA A 292 2.70 -10.78 4.57
N ALA A 293 3.41 -9.69 4.27
CA ALA A 293 4.81 -9.52 4.66
C ALA A 293 4.98 -9.38 6.19
N ASP A 294 6.11 -9.86 6.74
CA ASP A 294 6.46 -9.71 8.17
C ASP A 294 6.40 -8.25 8.65
N SER A 295 6.65 -7.28 7.76
CA SER A 295 6.52 -5.85 8.01
C SER A 295 5.07 -5.40 8.27
N LYS A 296 4.12 -5.83 7.41
CA LYS A 296 2.68 -5.58 7.59
C LYS A 296 2.21 -6.18 8.92
N ILE A 297 2.52 -7.45 9.17
CA ILE A 297 2.16 -8.13 10.42
C ILE A 297 2.76 -7.43 11.63
N LYS A 298 4.05 -7.05 11.58
CA LYS A 298 4.69 -6.31 12.69
C LYS A 298 4.02 -4.96 12.95
N SER A 299 3.60 -4.24 11.90
CA SER A 299 2.86 -2.98 12.03
C SER A 299 1.51 -3.19 12.73
N ALA A 300 0.73 -4.20 12.30
CA ALA A 300 -0.55 -4.55 12.91
C ALA A 300 -0.37 -5.02 14.37
N CYS A 301 0.58 -5.92 14.65
CA CYS A 301 0.87 -6.36 16.03
C CYS A 301 1.22 -5.18 16.95
N LEU A 302 2.04 -4.23 16.50
CA LEU A 302 2.37 -3.05 17.31
C LEU A 302 1.15 -2.15 17.55
N HIS A 303 0.28 -1.95 16.56
CA HIS A 303 -0.93 -1.14 16.72
C HIS A 303 -1.95 -1.80 17.66
N GLU A 304 -2.31 -3.05 17.39
CA GLU A 304 -3.34 -3.78 18.15
C GLU A 304 -2.92 -4.03 19.60
N ILE A 305 -1.63 -4.32 19.86
CA ILE A 305 -1.13 -4.40 21.24
C ILE A 305 -1.16 -3.03 21.94
N GLY A 306 -1.03 -1.93 21.20
CA GLY A 306 -1.22 -0.58 21.72
C GLY A 306 -2.65 -0.37 22.23
N HIS A 307 -3.65 -0.76 21.44
CA HIS A 307 -5.05 -0.79 21.89
C HIS A 307 -5.26 -1.74 23.08
N ALA A 308 -4.66 -2.92 23.05
CA ALA A 308 -4.80 -3.91 24.13
C ALA A 308 -4.14 -3.48 25.43
N ILE A 309 -3.16 -2.55 25.43
CA ILE A 309 -2.67 -1.89 26.63
C ILE A 309 -3.39 -0.56 26.96
N GLY A 310 -4.43 -0.21 26.21
CA GLY A 310 -5.31 0.94 26.47
C GLY A 310 -4.87 2.27 25.85
N VAL A 311 -4.02 2.25 24.83
CA VAL A 311 -3.65 3.43 24.06
C VAL A 311 -4.66 3.63 22.91
N GLY A 312 -5.30 4.80 22.88
CA GLY A 312 -6.18 5.23 21.80
C GLY A 312 -5.44 5.66 20.53
N HIS A 313 -6.16 6.21 19.55
CA HIS A 313 -5.57 6.59 18.28
C HIS A 313 -4.72 7.86 18.37
N SER A 314 -3.57 7.86 17.70
CA SER A 314 -2.84 9.10 17.41
C SER A 314 -3.45 9.79 16.20
N PRO A 315 -3.67 11.12 16.22
CA PRO A 315 -4.16 11.85 15.05
C PRO A 315 -3.09 12.18 13.99
N TYR A 316 -1.92 11.52 14.01
CA TYR A 316 -0.75 11.85 13.17
C TYR A 316 -0.15 10.63 12.44
N VAL A 317 -0.06 10.72 11.11
CA VAL A 317 0.31 9.66 10.13
C VAL A 317 1.67 8.94 10.28
N LYS A 318 2.48 9.27 11.30
CA LYS A 318 3.81 8.67 11.52
C LYS A 318 3.92 7.88 12.83
N ASP A 319 2.90 7.97 13.68
CA ASP A 319 2.79 7.17 14.89
C ASP A 319 2.23 5.79 14.56
N ILE A 320 2.61 4.76 15.32
CA ILE A 320 2.09 3.42 15.07
C ILE A 320 0.59 3.36 15.37
N MET A 321 0.11 4.16 16.34
CA MET A 321 -1.30 4.25 16.71
C MET A 321 -2.15 5.13 15.78
N TYR A 322 -1.66 5.52 14.60
CA TYR A 322 -2.51 6.16 13.60
C TYR A 322 -3.51 5.14 13.03
N PHE A 323 -4.81 5.50 13.01
CA PHE A 323 -5.96 4.60 12.77
C PHE A 323 -6.05 3.97 11.38
N LYS A 324 -5.20 4.40 10.43
CA LYS A 324 -5.03 3.78 9.11
C LYS A 324 -3.58 3.33 9.00
N LEU A 325 -3.33 2.16 8.42
CA LEU A 325 -1.98 1.86 7.96
C LEU A 325 -1.54 2.86 6.90
N THR A 326 -0.22 3.12 6.82
CA THR A 326 0.37 3.92 5.75
C THR A 326 1.86 3.57 5.56
N PRO A 327 2.41 3.61 4.33
CA PRO A 327 3.84 3.45 4.08
C PRO A 327 4.76 4.43 4.83
N ARG A 328 4.21 5.45 5.51
CA ARG A 328 4.95 6.41 6.35
C ARG A 328 5.23 5.92 7.77
N GLN A 329 4.53 4.90 8.24
CA GLN A 329 4.77 4.32 9.56
C GLN A 329 6.05 3.50 9.55
N LEU A 330 6.84 3.64 10.61
CA LEU A 330 7.97 2.75 10.87
C LEU A 330 7.43 1.50 11.57
N PHE A 331 8.06 0.33 11.35
CA PHE A 331 7.71 -0.93 12.01
C PHE A 331 8.23 -0.99 13.47
N SER A 332 8.03 0.11 14.20
CA SER A 332 8.48 0.37 15.57
C SER A 332 7.67 1.53 16.18
N LEU A 333 7.58 1.56 17.51
CA LEU A 333 6.91 2.66 18.22
C LEU A 333 7.58 4.00 17.92
N SER A 334 6.81 5.07 17.72
CA SER A 334 7.31 6.43 17.64
C SER A 334 7.75 6.94 19.03
N PRO A 335 8.50 8.06 19.10
CA PRO A 335 8.76 8.73 20.38
C PRO A 335 7.49 9.16 21.11
N ARG A 336 6.41 9.44 20.36
CA ARG A 336 5.12 9.93 20.88
C ARG A 336 4.25 8.78 21.36
N ASP A 337 4.26 7.64 20.65
CA ASP A 337 3.63 6.39 21.12
C ASP A 337 4.21 5.99 22.50
N ARG A 338 5.55 6.01 22.62
CA ARG A 338 6.23 5.74 23.91
C ARG A 338 5.86 6.74 24.99
N ALA A 339 5.82 8.03 24.68
CA ALA A 339 5.48 9.05 25.66
C ALA A 339 4.00 8.95 26.13
N THR A 340 3.07 8.62 25.23
CA THR A 340 1.67 8.35 25.58
C THR A 340 1.56 7.15 26.52
N ALA A 341 2.21 6.02 26.23
CA ALA A 341 2.18 4.84 27.11
C ALA A 341 2.84 5.08 28.49
N ALA A 342 3.98 5.78 28.53
CA ALA A 342 4.64 6.14 29.78
C ALA A 342 3.80 7.08 30.66
N ARG A 343 3.03 7.99 30.04
CA ARG A 343 2.08 8.89 30.72
C ARG A 343 0.81 8.16 31.16
N LEU A 344 0.29 7.25 30.33
CA LEU A 344 -0.86 6.41 30.63
C LEU A 344 -0.62 5.55 31.88
N TYR A 345 0.56 4.95 32.02
CA TYR A 345 0.93 4.14 33.18
C TYR A 345 1.79 4.90 34.21
N GLN A 346 1.79 6.25 34.21
CA GLN A 346 2.71 7.03 35.06
C GLN A 346 2.60 6.68 36.56
N ASP A 347 1.40 6.35 37.04
CA ASP A 347 1.09 6.13 38.46
C ASP A 347 1.44 4.71 38.94
N TYR A 348 1.89 3.83 38.04
CA TYR A 348 2.11 2.40 38.32
C TYR A 348 3.55 2.15 38.83
N PRO A 349 3.77 1.11 39.66
CA PRO A 349 5.10 0.72 40.11
C PRO A 349 5.94 0.20 38.94
N VAL A 350 7.26 0.40 39.02
CA VAL A 350 8.22 -0.20 38.09
C VAL A 350 8.38 -1.69 38.42
N VAL A 351 8.41 -2.52 37.38
CA VAL A 351 8.57 -3.98 37.45
C VAL A 351 9.78 -4.43 36.63
N THR A 352 10.44 -5.51 37.06
CA THR A 352 11.50 -6.14 36.27
C THR A 352 10.88 -6.83 35.06
N LEU A 353 11.26 -6.42 33.85
CA LEU A 353 10.80 -7.06 32.62
C LEU A 353 11.52 -8.40 32.41
N VAL A 354 10.74 -9.45 32.18
CA VAL A 354 11.21 -10.71 31.59
C VAL A 354 10.66 -10.75 30.17
N THR A 355 11.54 -10.64 29.17
CA THR A 355 11.12 -10.54 27.76
C THR A 355 10.62 -11.87 27.24
N GLY A 356 9.43 -11.89 26.62
CA GLY A 356 8.85 -13.14 26.12
C GLY A 356 9.66 -13.71 24.95
N THR A 357 10.40 -12.87 24.23
CA THR A 357 11.36 -13.29 23.20
C THR A 357 12.49 -14.20 23.73
N SER A 358 12.84 -14.14 25.01
CA SER A 358 13.88 -14.99 25.63
C SER A 358 13.44 -16.43 25.94
N SER A 359 12.15 -16.74 25.87
CA SER A 359 11.57 -18.05 26.23
C SER A 359 11.09 -18.91 25.05
N LEU A 360 11.34 -18.46 23.81
CA LEU A 360 10.94 -19.17 22.60
C LEU A 360 11.88 -20.36 22.28
N PRO A 361 11.37 -21.44 21.65
CA PRO A 361 12.21 -22.51 21.11
C PRO A 361 12.94 -22.07 19.82
N PRO A 362 14.06 -22.71 19.43
CA PRO A 362 14.89 -22.33 18.27
C PRO A 362 14.11 -22.18 16.95
N GLU A 363 13.06 -22.96 16.76
CA GLU A 363 12.21 -22.98 15.56
C GLU A 363 11.54 -21.62 15.30
N CYS A 364 11.24 -20.82 16.34
CA CYS A 364 10.67 -19.47 16.20
C CYS A 364 11.71 -18.41 15.79
N PHE A 365 13.00 -18.76 15.77
CA PHE A 365 14.09 -17.87 15.35
C PHE A 365 14.58 -18.15 13.92
N ALA A 366 14.11 -19.24 13.29
CA ALA A 366 14.45 -19.54 11.90
C ALA A 366 14.09 -18.36 10.98
N GLN A 367 15.10 -17.69 10.43
CA GLN A 367 14.91 -16.81 9.29
C GLN A 367 14.47 -17.67 8.09
N PRO A 368 13.67 -17.11 7.14
CA PRO A 368 13.34 -17.83 5.93
C PRO A 368 14.63 -18.24 5.22
N THR A 369 14.82 -19.55 5.03
CA THR A 369 15.95 -20.09 4.29
C THR A 369 15.86 -19.57 2.86
N LEU A 370 16.80 -18.71 2.48
CA LEU A 370 16.94 -18.28 1.09
C LEU A 370 17.01 -19.53 0.19
N PRO A 371 16.25 -19.59 -0.91
CA PRO A 371 16.28 -20.74 -1.79
C PRO A 371 17.70 -20.95 -2.33
N PRO A 372 18.19 -22.20 -2.47
CA PRO A 372 19.52 -22.47 -3.02
C PRO A 372 19.64 -21.88 -4.43
N GLY A 373 20.39 -20.78 -4.55
CA GLY A 373 20.42 -19.93 -5.75
C GLY A 373 20.41 -18.43 -5.46
N ALA A 374 20.05 -18.00 -4.25
CA ALA A 374 20.25 -16.61 -3.82
C ALA A 374 21.77 -16.28 -3.81
N LEU A 375 22.21 -15.50 -4.79
CA LEU A 375 23.62 -15.19 -5.00
C LEU A 375 24.23 -14.47 -3.79
N ARG A 376 25.23 -15.10 -3.16
CA ARG A 376 26.19 -14.39 -2.31
C ARG A 376 26.97 -13.44 -3.21
N TYR A 377 26.77 -12.13 -3.06
CA TYR A 377 27.56 -11.13 -3.78
C TYR A 377 29.05 -11.30 -3.46
N PRO A 378 29.92 -11.50 -4.47
CA PRO A 378 31.36 -11.32 -4.29
C PRO A 378 31.66 -9.84 -4.04
N PRO A 379 32.77 -9.49 -3.35
CA PRO A 379 33.18 -8.10 -3.18
C PRO A 379 33.49 -7.45 -4.54
N ILE A 380 33.12 -6.18 -4.67
CA ILE A 380 33.20 -5.42 -5.94
C ILE A 380 34.67 -5.08 -6.26
N PRO A 381 35.21 -5.50 -7.43
CA PRO A 381 36.50 -5.02 -7.92
C PRO A 381 36.37 -3.63 -8.59
N PRO A 382 37.44 -2.82 -8.63
CA PRO A 382 37.41 -1.47 -9.21
C PRO A 382 37.29 -1.47 -10.75
N SER A 383 36.72 -0.41 -11.29
CA SER A 383 36.34 -0.26 -12.71
C SER A 383 37.52 -0.05 -13.68
N PHE A 384 37.45 -0.63 -14.88
CA PHE A 384 38.28 -0.26 -16.05
C PHE A 384 37.51 -0.42 -17.40
N PHE A 385 38.15 -0.07 -18.52
CA PHE A 385 37.54 0.35 -19.80
C PHE A 385 37.30 -0.73 -20.89
N ALA A 386 36.33 -0.46 -21.80
CA ALA A 386 36.24 -0.87 -23.22
C ALA A 386 36.10 -2.39 -23.59
N GLN A 387 35.53 -2.84 -24.72
CA GLN A 387 34.68 -2.27 -25.83
C GLN A 387 33.87 -3.44 -26.51
N PRO A 388 32.85 -3.20 -27.36
CA PRO A 388 32.07 -4.23 -28.12
C PRO A 388 32.80 -4.69 -29.42
N PRO A 389 32.35 -5.65 -30.28
CA PRO A 389 30.99 -6.25 -30.55
C PRO A 389 31.01 -7.82 -30.58
N LEU A 390 30.21 -8.69 -31.25
CA LEU A 390 29.17 -8.73 -32.33
C LEU A 390 28.14 -9.91 -32.12
N PRO A 391 26.98 -9.93 -32.83
CA PRO A 391 26.01 -11.06 -32.90
C PRO A 391 26.03 -11.83 -34.26
N PRO A 392 25.12 -12.79 -34.58
CA PRO A 392 24.43 -13.84 -33.79
C PRO A 392 24.63 -15.27 -34.39
N LYS A 393 23.97 -16.32 -33.83
CA LYS A 393 23.65 -17.58 -34.56
C LYS A 393 22.36 -18.25 -34.04
N LYS A 394 21.93 -19.37 -34.65
CA LYS A 394 20.51 -19.72 -34.89
C LYS A 394 20.13 -21.19 -34.56
N ASP A 395 18.83 -21.40 -34.32
CA ASP A 395 17.98 -22.60 -34.50
C ASP A 395 18.30 -23.95 -33.80
N SER A 396 17.39 -24.40 -32.91
CA SER A 396 16.80 -25.77 -32.75
C SER A 396 16.24 -25.95 -31.32
N SER A 397 15.17 -26.69 -31.00
CA SER A 397 13.89 -27.07 -31.66
C SER A 397 13.03 -27.78 -30.58
N ASP A 398 11.73 -28.04 -30.85
CA ASP A 398 10.87 -29.01 -30.13
C ASP A 398 10.50 -28.73 -28.65
N SER A 399 9.36 -29.21 -28.09
CA SER A 399 8.06 -29.63 -28.67
C SER A 399 6.98 -29.68 -27.55
N ALA A 400 5.70 -29.94 -27.91
CA ALA A 400 4.59 -30.44 -27.05
C ALA A 400 4.24 -29.64 -25.75
N SER A 401 3.19 -28.82 -25.71
CA SER A 401 1.75 -29.15 -25.58
C SER A 401 1.28 -29.59 -24.18
N ASP A 402 0.31 -28.87 -23.59
CA ASP A 402 -1.05 -29.41 -23.43
C ASP A 402 -2.11 -28.34 -23.13
N VAL A 403 -3.40 -28.70 -23.21
CA VAL A 403 -4.56 -27.85 -22.89
C VAL A 403 -5.41 -28.46 -21.79
N SER A 404 -5.75 -27.69 -20.76
CA SER A 404 -6.93 -27.98 -19.94
C SER A 404 -7.59 -26.72 -19.39
N THR A 405 -8.91 -26.69 -19.40
CA THR A 405 -9.77 -25.62 -18.86
C THR A 405 -10.60 -26.18 -17.71
N SER A 406 -10.72 -25.44 -16.61
CA SER A 406 -11.82 -25.61 -15.65
C SER A 406 -12.17 -24.28 -15.00
N SER A 407 -13.43 -24.13 -14.57
CA SER A 407 -14.03 -22.85 -14.22
C SER A 407 -14.30 -22.68 -12.72
N SER A 408 -14.17 -21.42 -12.30
CA SER A 408 -14.66 -20.79 -11.06
C SER A 408 -15.72 -21.57 -10.26
N HIS A 409 -15.47 -21.73 -8.96
CA HIS A 409 -16.50 -22.07 -7.97
C HIS A 409 -16.85 -20.88 -7.07
N SER A 410 -18.10 -20.88 -6.59
CA SER A 410 -18.73 -19.85 -5.77
C SER A 410 -17.93 -19.45 -4.53
N SER A 411 -17.95 -18.15 -4.19
CA SER A 411 -17.38 -17.59 -2.96
C SER A 411 -18.48 -17.04 -2.04
N ASN A 412 -18.95 -17.87 -1.11
CA ASN A 412 -19.79 -17.41 0.00
C ASN A 412 -18.92 -16.76 1.08
N ALA A 413 -19.14 -15.47 1.37
CA ALA A 413 -18.49 -14.76 2.47
C ALA A 413 -19.38 -14.79 3.74
N SER A 414 -18.84 -15.31 4.84
CA SER A 414 -19.57 -15.37 6.12
C SER A 414 -19.48 -14.06 6.90
N LEU A 415 -20.63 -13.48 7.22
CA LEU A 415 -20.75 -12.43 8.24
C LEU A 415 -20.48 -13.02 9.63
N PHE A 416 -19.47 -12.54 10.33
CA PHE A 416 -19.16 -13.00 11.68
C PHE A 416 -20.08 -12.34 12.72
N ALA A 417 -20.93 -13.16 13.33
CA ALA A 417 -21.65 -12.78 14.55
C ALA A 417 -20.68 -12.61 15.72
N GLN A 418 -20.94 -11.65 16.61
CA GLN A 418 -20.09 -11.41 17.77
C GLN A 418 -20.15 -12.60 18.75
N PRO A 419 -19.01 -13.09 19.28
CA PRO A 419 -18.99 -14.09 20.34
C PRO A 419 -19.69 -13.57 21.61
N THR A 420 -20.73 -14.28 22.06
CA THR A 420 -21.49 -13.93 23.27
C THR A 420 -20.82 -14.48 24.52
N ALA A 421 -19.83 -13.76 25.05
CA ALA A 421 -19.41 -13.94 26.44
C ALA A 421 -20.55 -13.56 27.41
N PRO A 422 -20.65 -14.19 28.59
CA PRO A 422 -21.67 -13.84 29.58
C PRO A 422 -21.48 -12.41 30.09
N LYS A 423 -22.50 -11.56 29.95
CA LYS A 423 -22.44 -10.17 30.40
C LYS A 423 -22.39 -10.08 31.93
N THR A 424 -21.22 -9.77 32.47
CA THR A 424 -21.09 -9.19 33.81
C THR A 424 -21.71 -7.79 33.83
N SER A 425 -22.56 -7.49 34.82
CA SER A 425 -23.20 -6.18 34.95
C SER A 425 -22.16 -5.10 35.26
N GLY A 426 -22.09 -4.06 34.42
CA GLY A 426 -21.11 -2.98 34.53
C GLY A 426 -19.85 -3.14 33.66
N THR A 427 -19.86 -4.03 32.66
CA THR A 427 -18.76 -4.17 31.69
C THR A 427 -19.21 -3.75 30.28
N THR A 428 -18.50 -2.78 29.70
CA THR A 428 -18.67 -2.30 28.32
C THR A 428 -17.59 -2.92 27.44
N ARG A 429 -17.98 -3.40 26.26
CA ARG A 429 -17.09 -4.03 25.27
C ARG A 429 -16.78 -3.04 24.15
N LEU A 430 -15.52 -2.65 24.00
CA LEU A 430 -15.08 -1.55 23.13
C LEU A 430 -14.14 -2.07 22.03
N PRO A 431 -14.57 -2.08 20.75
CA PRO A 431 -13.73 -2.44 19.62
C PRO A 431 -12.91 -1.25 19.10
N SER A 432 -11.67 -1.51 18.69
CA SER A 432 -10.73 -0.56 18.08
C SER A 432 -10.09 -1.23 16.86
N VAL A 433 -9.90 -0.48 15.77
CA VAL A 433 -9.81 -1.04 14.41
C VAL A 433 -8.71 -0.35 13.61
N LEU A 434 -7.66 -1.09 13.25
CA LEU A 434 -6.67 -0.62 12.29
C LEU A 434 -7.19 -0.75 10.87
N PHE A 435 -7.60 0.36 10.25
CA PHE A 435 -8.10 0.33 8.87
C PHE A 435 -7.00 -0.02 7.87
N ALA A 436 -7.33 -0.97 6.99
CA ALA A 436 -6.55 -1.27 5.80
C ALA A 436 -6.46 -0.03 4.90
N GLN A 437 -5.46 0.01 4.04
CA GLN A 437 -5.48 0.95 2.92
C GLN A 437 -6.32 0.37 1.77
N PRO A 438 -7.05 1.22 1.01
CA PRO A 438 -7.74 0.80 -0.20
C PRO A 438 -6.71 0.36 -1.26
N SER A 439 -6.47 -0.95 -1.34
CA SER A 439 -5.36 -1.55 -2.09
C SER A 439 -5.74 -1.83 -3.53
N LEU A 440 -5.54 -0.85 -4.41
CA LEU A 440 -5.50 -1.08 -5.85
C LEU A 440 -4.36 -0.30 -6.50
N PRO A 441 -3.62 -0.89 -7.46
CA PRO A 441 -2.74 -0.11 -8.31
C PRO A 441 -3.56 0.89 -9.15
N PRO A 442 -2.97 2.04 -9.55
CA PRO A 442 -3.62 2.94 -10.50
C PRO A 442 -3.94 2.19 -11.81
N PRO A 443 -4.94 2.65 -12.59
CA PRO A 443 -5.28 2.05 -13.89
C PRO A 443 -4.02 1.91 -14.75
N LYS A 444 -3.72 0.68 -15.19
CA LYS A 444 -2.46 0.34 -15.85
C LYS A 444 -2.18 1.25 -17.04
N SER A 445 -1.16 2.09 -16.94
CA SER A 445 -0.62 2.79 -18.11
C SER A 445 -0.07 1.76 -19.08
N SER A 446 -0.59 1.75 -20.31
CA SER A 446 -0.17 0.80 -21.33
C SER A 446 1.22 1.16 -21.83
N ILE A 447 2.15 0.20 -21.73
CA ILE A 447 3.52 0.33 -22.25
C ILE A 447 3.45 0.26 -23.78
N GLY A 448 3.11 1.40 -24.38
CA GLY A 448 2.80 1.53 -25.81
C GLY A 448 1.39 1.04 -26.16
N GLY A 449 0.63 1.87 -26.88
CA GLY A 449 -0.56 1.39 -27.56
C GLY A 449 -0.16 0.41 -28.67
N LYS A 450 -0.88 -0.71 -28.81
CA LYS A 450 -0.72 -1.66 -29.92
C LYS A 450 -1.10 -1.01 -31.26
N GLN A 451 -0.19 -0.23 -31.85
CA GLN A 451 -0.24 0.04 -33.28
C GLN A 451 -0.01 -1.27 -34.02
N ASN A 452 -1.08 -1.88 -34.51
CA ASN A 452 -1.02 -3.01 -35.44
C ASN A 452 -0.32 -2.56 -36.73
N ARG A 453 1.01 -2.65 -36.77
CA ARG A 453 1.79 -2.59 -38.01
C ARG A 453 1.63 -3.90 -38.78
N SER A 454 0.42 -4.15 -39.26
CA SER A 454 0.16 -5.13 -40.32
C SER A 454 0.87 -4.67 -41.59
N VAL A 455 2.13 -5.06 -41.75
CA VAL A 455 2.92 -4.81 -42.96
C VAL A 455 2.19 -5.44 -44.15
N PRO A 456 1.77 -4.66 -45.16
CA PRO A 456 1.11 -5.23 -46.34
C PRO A 456 2.13 -6.04 -47.14
N LYS A 457 2.09 -7.37 -47.02
CA LYS A 457 2.77 -8.26 -47.97
C LYS A 457 2.06 -8.14 -49.31
N ALA A 458 2.62 -7.34 -50.21
CA ALA A 458 2.18 -7.31 -51.59
C ALA A 458 2.34 -8.72 -52.19
N ASN A 459 1.25 -9.29 -52.70
CA ASN A 459 1.32 -10.42 -53.60
C ASN A 459 0.19 -10.34 -54.64
N LYS A 460 0.52 -10.69 -55.88
CA LYS A 460 -0.40 -10.57 -57.02
C LYS A 460 -1.31 -11.79 -57.11
N THR A 461 -2.63 -11.58 -57.12
CA THR A 461 -3.54 -12.47 -57.83
C THR A 461 -4.54 -11.62 -58.61
N VAL A 462 -4.67 -11.89 -59.90
CA VAL A 462 -5.64 -11.22 -60.77
C VAL A 462 -6.99 -11.91 -60.62
N ASN A 463 -8.07 -11.15 -60.49
CA ASN A 463 -9.33 -11.53 -61.12
C ASN A 463 -10.15 -10.30 -61.52
N ARG A 464 -11.06 -10.52 -62.46
CA ARG A 464 -11.83 -9.52 -63.22
C ARG A 464 -13.32 -9.65 -62.89
N LEU A 465 -14.15 -8.77 -63.47
CA LEU A 465 -15.62 -8.67 -63.33
C LEU A 465 -16.04 -7.95 -62.02
N GLU A 466 -17.01 -7.03 -62.02
CA GLU A 466 -17.57 -6.22 -63.13
C GLU A 466 -18.19 -4.93 -62.56
N SER A 467 -18.51 -3.95 -63.41
CA SER A 467 -19.21 -2.71 -63.00
C SER A 467 -20.67 -2.73 -63.45
N PRO A 468 -21.57 -2.01 -62.73
CA PRO A 468 -22.20 -0.91 -63.45
C PRO A 468 -22.43 0.39 -62.65
N ALA A 469 -22.28 1.49 -63.39
CA ALA A 469 -23.06 2.74 -63.36
C ALA A 469 -23.47 3.43 -62.03
N ASN A 470 -23.02 4.69 -61.95
CA ASN A 470 -23.64 5.77 -61.16
C ASN A 470 -25.16 5.89 -61.36
N LEU A 471 -25.86 6.37 -60.33
CA LEU A 471 -27.00 7.28 -60.49
C LEU A 471 -26.93 8.39 -59.43
N PHE A 472 -27.17 9.64 -59.85
CA PHE A 472 -27.14 10.82 -58.99
C PHE A 472 -28.49 11.05 -58.31
N ALA A 473 -28.48 11.47 -57.04
CA ALA A 473 -29.61 12.17 -56.41
C ALA A 473 -29.13 13.09 -55.28
N THR A 474 -29.26 14.41 -55.46
CA THR A 474 -29.01 15.43 -54.42
C THR A 474 -30.30 15.80 -53.71
N PRO A 475 -30.37 15.85 -52.36
CA PRO A 475 -31.51 16.41 -51.66
C PRO A 475 -31.46 17.95 -51.69
N SER A 476 -32.49 18.58 -52.26
CA SER A 476 -32.67 20.03 -52.29
C SER A 476 -33.34 20.57 -51.02
N LEU A 477 -33.08 21.83 -50.69
CA LEU A 477 -33.69 22.54 -49.56
C LEU A 477 -35.18 22.84 -49.81
N PRO A 478 -36.05 22.81 -48.78
CA PRO A 478 -37.43 23.24 -48.89
C PRO A 478 -37.56 24.78 -48.99
N PRO A 479 -38.57 25.32 -49.71
CA PRO A 479 -38.76 26.75 -49.87
C PRO A 479 -39.38 27.42 -48.64
N ARG A 480 -39.27 28.76 -48.58
CA ARG A 480 -40.05 29.61 -47.68
C ARG A 480 -41.47 29.82 -48.23
N GLN A 481 -42.32 30.35 -47.35
CA GLN A 481 -43.59 31.04 -47.65
C GLN A 481 -43.50 31.91 -48.92
N LYS A 482 -44.56 32.03 -49.73
CA LYS A 482 -45.97 31.68 -49.51
C LYS A 482 -46.47 30.64 -50.50
#